data_AF-A0A6C9QJQ9-F1
#
_entry.id   AF-A0A6C9QJQ9-F1
#
_cell.length_a   1.000
_cell.length_b   1.000
_cell.length_c   1.000
_cell.angle_alpha   90.00
_cell.angle_beta   90.00
_cell.angle_gamma   90.00
#
_symmetry.space_group_name_H-M   'P 1'
#
loop_
_entity.id
_entity.type
_entity.pdbx_description
1 polymer ?
#
loop_
_entity_poly.entity_id
_entity_poly.type
_entity_poly.pdbx_seq_one_letter_code
_entity_poly.pdbx_strand_id
1 'polypeptide(L)'
;MQEQYRPEEIESKVQLHWDEKRTFEVTEDESKEKYYCLSMLPYPSGRLHMGHVRNYTIGDVIARYQRMLGKNVLQPIGWDAFGLPAEGAAVKNNTAPAPWTYDNIAYMKNQLKMLGFGYDWSRELATCTPEYYRWEQKFFTELYKKDLVYKKTSAVNWCPNDQTVLANEQVIDGCCWRCDTKVERKEIPQWFIKITAYADELLNDLDKLDHWPDTVKTMQRNWIGRSEGVEITFNVNDYDNTLTVYTTRPDTFMGCTYLAVAAGHPLAQKAAENNPELAAFIDECRNTKVAEAEMATMEKKGVDTGFKAVHPLTGEEIPVWAANFVLMEYGTGA
;
A
#
# COMPACT_ATOMS: atom_id res chain seq x y z
N MET A 1 1.19 52.70 8.50
CA MET A 1 0.11 51.71 8.66
C MET A 1 -1.10 52.31 7.98
N GLN A 2 -1.68 51.65 6.98
CA GLN A 2 -2.93 52.09 6.36
C GLN A 2 -4.10 51.78 7.30
N GLU A 3 -5.20 52.53 7.19
CA GLU A 3 -6.38 52.35 8.04
C GLU A 3 -7.13 51.04 7.74
N GLN A 4 -7.16 50.63 6.46
CA GLN A 4 -7.82 49.41 6.03
C GLN A 4 -6.79 48.30 5.74
N TYR A 5 -7.07 47.08 6.23
CA TYR A 5 -6.29 45.90 5.91
C TYR A 5 -6.51 45.48 4.44
N ARG A 6 -5.41 45.39 3.68
CA ARG A 6 -5.40 45.01 2.27
C ARG A 6 -4.32 43.95 2.03
N PRO A 7 -4.68 42.64 1.99
CA PRO A 7 -3.72 41.55 1.85
C PRO A 7 -2.82 41.71 0.61
N GLU A 8 -3.37 42.17 -0.51
CA GLU A 8 -2.67 42.31 -1.78
C GLU A 8 -1.50 43.32 -1.74
N GLU A 9 -1.53 44.26 -0.78
CA GLU A 9 -0.46 45.25 -0.56
C GLU A 9 0.61 44.76 0.44
N ILE A 10 0.39 43.63 1.11
CA ILE A 10 1.22 43.14 2.23
C ILE A 10 1.81 41.76 1.93
N GLU A 11 1.00 40.79 1.52
CA GLU A 11 1.38 39.37 1.45
C GLU A 11 2.58 39.15 0.52
N SER A 12 2.50 39.64 -0.72
CA SER A 12 3.58 39.52 -1.71
C SER A 12 4.87 40.20 -1.25
N LYS A 13 4.75 41.35 -0.57
CA LYS A 13 5.89 42.10 -0.01
C LYS A 13 6.60 41.32 1.10
N VAL A 14 5.83 40.71 2.01
CA VAL A 14 6.38 39.94 3.13
C VAL A 14 6.97 38.61 2.64
N GLN A 15 6.32 37.95 1.68
CA GLN A 15 6.83 36.75 1.02
C GLN A 15 8.17 37.02 0.32
N LEU A 16 8.25 38.11 -0.46
CA LEU A 16 9.50 38.55 -1.09
C LEU A 16 10.59 38.81 -0.06
N HIS A 17 10.26 39.49 1.05
CA HIS A 17 11.21 39.71 2.14
C HIS A 17 11.76 38.39 2.70
N TRP A 18 10.90 37.38 2.91
CA TRP A 18 11.36 36.09 3.40
C TRP A 18 12.27 35.36 2.40
N ASP A 19 11.93 35.40 1.12
CA ASP A 19 12.75 34.83 0.04
C ASP A 19 14.12 35.52 -0.06
N GLU A 20 14.17 36.86 -0.12
CA GLU A 20 15.42 37.63 -0.19
C GLU A 20 16.33 37.42 1.02
N LYS A 21 15.73 37.24 2.20
CA LYS A 21 16.45 37.00 3.45
C LYS A 21 16.73 35.53 3.72
N ARG A 22 16.32 34.61 2.83
CA ARG A 22 16.45 33.15 3.03
C ARG A 22 15.91 32.73 4.40
N THR A 23 14.78 33.33 4.79
CA THR A 23 14.32 33.32 6.19
C THR A 23 14.10 31.93 6.74
N PHE A 24 13.68 30.98 5.90
CA PHE A 24 13.36 29.61 6.29
C PHE A 24 14.39 28.58 5.81
N GLU A 25 15.49 29.02 5.17
CA GLU A 25 16.61 28.13 4.88
C GLU A 25 17.33 27.79 6.18
N VAL A 26 17.60 26.50 6.39
CA VAL A 26 18.23 26.00 7.62
C VAL A 26 19.39 25.07 7.32
N THR A 27 20.34 25.05 8.25
CA THR A 27 21.51 24.18 8.24
C THR A 27 21.55 23.32 9.49
N GLU A 28 22.42 22.33 9.50
CA GLU A 28 22.69 21.45 10.64
C GLU A 28 23.50 22.20 11.72
N ASP A 29 22.83 23.11 12.43
CA ASP A 29 23.38 23.93 13.50
C ASP A 29 23.25 23.21 14.86
N GLU A 30 24.34 22.58 15.29
CA GLU A 30 24.44 21.84 16.57
C GLU A 30 24.26 22.74 17.81
N SER A 31 24.32 24.07 17.68
CA SER A 31 24.11 24.99 18.80
C SER A 31 22.63 25.20 19.14
N LYS A 32 21.71 24.71 18.30
CA LYS A 32 20.26 24.87 18.46
C LYS A 32 19.56 23.52 18.57
N GLU A 33 18.47 23.51 19.33
CA GLU A 33 17.58 22.34 19.35
C GLU A 33 16.88 22.21 17.98
N LYS A 34 17.07 21.07 17.31
CA LYS A 34 16.46 20.80 16.00
C LYS A 34 14.97 20.47 16.11
N TYR A 35 14.20 20.83 15.09
CA TYR A 35 12.83 20.35 14.88
C TYR A 35 12.60 20.07 13.39
N TYR A 36 12.04 18.91 13.05
CA TYR A 36 11.67 18.59 11.67
C TYR A 36 10.15 18.49 11.59
N CYS A 37 9.53 19.46 10.91
CA CYS A 37 8.10 19.47 10.62
C CYS A 37 7.86 19.03 9.18
N LEU A 38 7.21 17.87 8.98
CA LEU A 38 6.97 17.31 7.66
C LEU A 38 5.47 17.16 7.40
N SER A 39 5.01 17.73 6.29
CA SER A 39 3.73 17.41 5.66
C SER A 39 3.99 16.45 4.50
N MET A 40 3.08 15.49 4.26
CA MET A 40 3.18 14.63 3.07
C MET A 40 3.24 15.47 1.79
N LEU A 41 4.25 15.25 0.95
CA LEU A 41 4.49 16.00 -0.27
C LEU A 41 3.39 15.78 -1.33
N PRO A 42 3.09 16.78 -2.19
CA PRO A 42 2.03 16.67 -3.18
C PRO A 42 2.44 15.85 -4.40
N TYR A 43 1.47 15.15 -4.98
CA TYR A 43 1.49 14.81 -6.42
C TYR A 43 1.32 16.10 -7.24
N PRO A 44 2.14 16.37 -8.28
CA PRO A 44 2.01 17.54 -9.14
C PRO A 44 0.87 17.36 -10.15
N SER A 45 -0.35 17.25 -9.64
CA SER A 45 -1.56 16.89 -10.41
C SER A 45 -2.19 18.05 -11.18
N GLY A 46 -1.69 19.27 -11.00
CA GLY A 46 -2.13 20.47 -11.71
C GLY A 46 -2.24 21.69 -10.80
N ARG A 47 -3.17 21.65 -9.84
CA ARG A 47 -3.46 22.77 -8.93
C ARG A 47 -3.69 22.28 -7.52
N LEU A 48 -3.39 23.14 -6.54
CA LEU A 48 -3.77 22.87 -5.15
C LEU A 48 -5.29 22.89 -4.99
N HIS A 49 -5.85 21.81 -4.45
CA HIS A 49 -7.18 21.78 -3.83
C HIS A 49 -7.15 22.08 -2.32
N MET A 50 -8.32 22.28 -1.69
CA MET A 50 -8.42 22.64 -0.26
C MET A 50 -7.83 21.62 0.71
N GLY A 51 -7.80 20.33 0.34
CA GLY A 51 -7.05 19.31 1.11
C GLY A 51 -5.56 19.67 1.27
N HIS A 52 -4.90 20.16 0.22
CA HIS A 52 -3.52 20.63 0.30
C HIS A 52 -3.39 21.85 1.21
N VAL A 53 -4.27 22.84 1.05
CA VAL A 53 -4.25 24.06 1.87
C VAL A 53 -4.39 23.70 3.34
N ARG A 54 -5.31 22.80 3.69
CA ARG A 54 -5.48 22.30 5.06
C ARG A 54 -4.20 21.62 5.57
N ASN A 55 -3.66 20.66 4.81
CA ASN A 55 -2.49 19.87 5.22
C ASN A 55 -1.26 20.76 5.47
N TYR A 56 -0.96 21.66 4.53
CA TYR A 56 0.23 22.50 4.57
C TYR A 56 0.11 23.68 5.53
N THR A 57 -1.10 24.23 5.72
CA THR A 57 -1.32 25.26 6.76
C THR A 57 -1.10 24.69 8.15
N ILE A 58 -1.55 23.46 8.42
CA ILE A 58 -1.30 22.78 9.71
C ILE A 58 0.20 22.63 9.95
N GLY A 59 0.94 22.16 8.94
CA GLY A 59 2.40 22.06 9.01
C GLY A 59 3.05 23.41 9.28
N ASP A 60 2.67 24.45 8.55
CA ASP A 60 3.28 25.77 8.65
C ASP A 60 3.02 26.47 9.98
N VAL A 61 1.81 26.30 10.55
CA VAL A 61 1.49 26.77 11.90
C VAL A 61 2.41 26.12 12.94
N ILE A 62 2.61 24.80 12.87
CA ILE A 62 3.49 24.07 13.77
C ILE A 62 4.95 24.51 13.58
N ALA A 63 5.42 24.61 12.33
CA ALA A 63 6.79 25.00 12.03
C ALA A 63 7.11 26.41 12.53
N ARG A 64 6.24 27.38 12.28
CA ARG A 64 6.40 28.77 12.75
C ARG A 64 6.35 28.85 14.28
N TYR A 65 5.44 28.12 14.91
CA TYR A 65 5.35 28.04 16.37
C TYR A 65 6.66 27.51 16.98
N GLN A 66 7.18 26.38 16.49
CA GLN A 66 8.43 25.79 16.99
C GLN A 66 9.63 26.71 16.76
N ARG A 67 9.64 27.44 15.65
CA ARG A 67 10.68 28.44 15.35
C ARG A 67 10.63 29.60 16.35
N MET A 68 9.44 30.05 16.74
CA MET A 68 9.25 31.09 17.76
C MET A 68 9.64 30.62 19.16
N LEU A 69 9.63 29.31 19.43
CA LEU A 69 10.22 28.74 20.65
C LEU A 69 11.76 28.69 20.63
N GLY A 70 12.40 29.15 19.55
CA GLY A 70 13.86 29.22 19.41
C GLY A 70 14.50 28.00 18.76
N LYS A 71 13.71 27.02 18.30
CA LYS A 71 14.24 25.81 17.66
C LYS A 71 14.74 26.06 16.24
N ASN A 72 15.68 25.24 15.79
CA ASN A 72 16.13 25.18 14.40
C ASN A 72 15.18 24.28 13.59
N VAL A 73 14.23 24.90 12.89
CA VAL A 73 13.10 24.20 12.26
C VAL A 73 13.36 23.93 10.77
N LEU A 74 13.47 22.66 10.41
CA LEU A 74 13.37 22.21 9.03
C LEU A 74 11.91 21.91 8.68
N GLN A 75 11.37 22.68 7.73
CA GLN A 75 10.10 22.40 7.06
C GLN A 75 10.38 22.33 5.55
N PRO A 76 10.59 21.14 4.98
CA PRO A 76 10.89 20.99 3.57
C PRO A 76 9.61 20.78 2.74
N ILE A 77 9.77 20.82 1.43
CA ILE A 77 8.74 20.49 0.46
C ILE A 77 9.38 19.82 -0.76
N GLY A 78 8.58 19.14 -1.57
CA GLY A 78 9.03 18.51 -2.80
C GLY A 78 7.83 18.05 -3.62
N TRP A 79 8.09 17.18 -4.60
CA TRP A 79 7.08 16.73 -5.56
C TRP A 79 7.18 15.22 -5.73
N ASP A 80 6.10 14.50 -5.37
CA ASP A 80 5.98 13.08 -5.71
C ASP A 80 5.53 12.97 -7.17
N ALA A 81 6.50 12.93 -8.07
CA ALA A 81 6.37 13.32 -9.46
C ALA A 81 6.41 12.16 -10.46
N PHE A 82 6.47 10.91 -9.97
CA PHE A 82 6.28 9.71 -10.78
C PHE A 82 4.87 9.15 -10.63
N GLY A 83 4.61 8.11 -11.43
CA GLY A 83 3.44 7.29 -11.28
C GLY A 83 2.28 7.72 -12.15
N LEU A 84 1.24 6.91 -12.05
CA LEU A 84 0.15 6.89 -13.01
C LEU A 84 -0.73 8.15 -13.03
N PRO A 85 -0.82 9.03 -12.00
CA PRO A 85 -1.51 10.32 -12.14
C PRO A 85 -0.89 11.23 -13.21
N ALA A 86 0.44 11.31 -13.26
CA ALA A 86 1.14 12.11 -14.26
C ALA A 86 1.02 11.48 -15.66
N GLU A 87 1.18 10.16 -15.76
CA GLU A 87 1.03 9.43 -17.03
C GLU A 87 -0.39 9.55 -17.59
N GLY A 88 -1.42 9.30 -16.76
CA GLY A 88 -2.81 9.36 -17.17
C GLY A 88 -3.23 10.77 -17.63
N ALA A 89 -2.79 11.81 -16.93
CA ALA A 89 -3.08 13.18 -17.32
C ALA A 89 -2.32 13.60 -18.59
N ALA A 90 -1.09 13.14 -18.77
CA ALA A 90 -0.31 13.38 -19.98
C ALA A 90 -0.97 12.75 -21.21
N VAL A 91 -1.42 11.49 -21.11
CA VAL A 91 -2.16 10.80 -22.17
C VAL A 91 -3.46 11.55 -22.51
N LYS A 92 -4.27 11.90 -21.50
CA LYS A 92 -5.55 12.61 -21.70
C LYS A 92 -5.38 13.96 -22.41
N ASN A 93 -4.28 14.66 -22.14
CA ASN A 93 -3.98 15.98 -22.70
C ASN A 93 -3.02 15.92 -23.90
N ASN A 94 -2.78 14.73 -24.47
CA ASN A 94 -1.89 14.50 -25.61
C ASN A 94 -0.51 15.18 -25.46
N THR A 95 0.07 15.08 -24.26
CA THR A 95 1.35 15.70 -23.87
C THR A 95 2.27 14.63 -23.30
N ALA A 96 3.59 14.86 -23.29
CA ALA A 96 4.52 13.96 -22.60
C ALA A 96 4.43 14.12 -21.07
N PRO A 97 4.59 13.04 -20.27
CA PRO A 97 4.49 13.13 -18.81
C PRO A 97 5.47 14.10 -18.16
N ALA A 98 6.70 14.18 -18.67
CA ALA A 98 7.73 15.05 -18.12
C ALA A 98 7.38 16.55 -18.19
N PRO A 99 7.13 17.18 -19.37
CA PRO A 99 6.79 18.59 -19.43
C PRO A 99 5.52 18.91 -18.65
N TRP A 100 4.49 18.05 -18.73
CA TRP A 100 3.26 18.23 -17.95
C TRP A 100 3.53 18.29 -16.44
N THR A 101 4.40 17.40 -15.95
CA THR A 101 4.79 17.35 -14.54
C THR A 101 5.54 18.61 -14.12
N TYR A 102 6.51 19.07 -14.92
CA TYR A 102 7.29 20.28 -14.59
C TYR A 102 6.47 21.56 -14.64
N ASP A 103 5.54 21.68 -15.59
CA ASP A 103 4.62 22.82 -15.67
C ASP A 103 3.71 22.88 -14.42
N ASN A 104 3.21 21.73 -13.98
CA ASN A 104 2.40 21.63 -12.77
C ASN A 104 3.21 21.92 -11.50
N ILE A 105 4.44 21.42 -11.41
CA ILE A 105 5.38 21.74 -10.33
C ILE A 105 5.54 23.26 -10.24
N ALA A 106 5.87 23.92 -11.36
CA ALA A 106 6.06 25.37 -11.39
C ALA A 106 4.79 26.13 -10.96
N TYR A 107 3.61 25.70 -11.43
CA TYR A 107 2.34 26.32 -11.08
C TYR A 107 2.00 26.14 -9.61
N MET A 108 2.05 24.91 -9.09
CA MET A 108 1.73 24.61 -7.70
C MET A 108 2.75 25.24 -6.74
N LYS A 109 4.01 25.34 -7.13
CA LYS A 109 5.05 26.04 -6.36
C LYS A 109 4.67 27.50 -6.12
N ASN A 110 4.21 28.19 -7.16
CA ASN A 110 3.73 29.56 -7.03
C ASN A 110 2.52 29.65 -6.10
N GLN A 111 1.56 28.72 -6.19
CA GLN A 111 0.42 28.70 -5.26
C GLN A 111 0.87 28.50 -3.80
N LEU A 112 1.82 27.59 -3.54
CA LEU A 112 2.37 27.37 -2.20
C LEU A 112 3.09 28.61 -1.66
N LYS A 113 3.86 29.30 -2.51
CA LYS A 113 4.53 30.56 -2.16
C LYS A 113 3.53 31.69 -1.88
N MET A 114 2.47 31.81 -2.68
CA MET A 114 1.40 32.79 -2.49
C MET A 114 0.62 32.56 -1.18
N LEU A 115 0.51 31.32 -0.71
CA LEU A 115 -0.04 31.01 0.61
C LEU A 115 0.93 31.33 1.77
N GLY A 116 2.18 31.68 1.46
CA GLY A 116 3.15 32.14 2.45
C GLY A 116 3.72 31.04 3.35
N PHE A 117 3.69 29.77 2.92
CA PHE A 117 4.29 28.68 3.70
C PHE A 117 5.81 28.84 3.79
N GLY A 118 6.34 28.74 5.00
CA GLY A 118 7.76 28.93 5.32
C GLY A 118 8.59 27.67 5.04
N TYR A 119 8.65 27.27 3.77
CA TYR A 119 9.46 26.14 3.33
C TYR A 119 10.93 26.50 3.13
N ASP A 120 11.81 25.56 3.42
CA ASP A 120 13.20 25.59 2.95
C ASP A 120 13.25 25.16 1.47
N TRP A 121 13.05 26.12 0.56
CA TRP A 121 13.08 25.88 -0.88
C TRP A 121 14.47 25.46 -1.41
N SER A 122 15.54 25.63 -0.64
CA SER A 122 16.87 25.14 -1.03
C SER A 122 16.96 23.61 -1.01
N ARG A 123 16.03 22.95 -0.32
CA ARG A 123 15.91 21.50 -0.17
C ARG A 123 14.77 20.90 -1.01
N GLU A 124 14.26 21.64 -1.98
CA GLU A 124 13.22 21.15 -2.90
C GLU A 124 13.72 19.94 -3.71
N LEU A 125 12.88 18.91 -3.80
CA LEU A 125 13.14 17.70 -4.57
C LEU A 125 11.97 17.40 -5.50
N ALA A 126 12.25 16.76 -6.63
CA ALA A 126 11.23 16.14 -7.49
C ALA A 126 11.62 14.68 -7.73
N THR A 127 10.76 13.74 -7.35
CA THR A 127 11.10 12.30 -7.39
C THR A 127 11.35 11.77 -8.79
N CYS A 128 10.84 12.45 -9.83
CA CYS A 128 11.05 12.12 -11.24
C CYS A 128 12.44 12.51 -11.81
N THR A 129 13.28 13.17 -11.02
CA THR A 129 14.63 13.60 -11.45
C THR A 129 15.68 12.51 -11.18
N PRO A 130 16.65 12.29 -12.09
CA PRO A 130 17.69 11.28 -11.91
C PRO A 130 18.57 11.53 -10.70
N GLU A 131 18.73 12.79 -10.27
CA GLU A 131 19.43 13.17 -9.04
C GLU A 131 18.78 12.54 -7.81
N TYR A 132 17.47 12.32 -7.84
CA TYR A 132 16.69 11.64 -6.80
C TYR A 132 16.63 10.13 -7.02
N TYR A 133 16.03 9.64 -8.12
CA TYR A 133 15.69 8.22 -8.26
C TYR A 133 16.90 7.30 -8.44
N ARG A 134 18.09 7.83 -8.76
CA ARG A 134 19.33 7.03 -8.77
C ARG A 134 19.59 6.36 -7.42
N TRP A 135 19.13 6.96 -6.32
CA TRP A 135 19.34 6.43 -4.97
C TRP A 135 18.44 5.24 -4.68
N GLU A 136 17.16 5.27 -5.09
CA GLU A 136 16.27 4.10 -4.97
C GLU A 136 16.70 2.97 -5.91
N GLN A 137 17.20 3.27 -7.12
CA GLN A 137 17.78 2.25 -8.00
C GLN A 137 18.99 1.57 -7.34
N LYS A 138 19.89 2.35 -6.76
CA LYS A 138 21.03 1.83 -6.00
C LYS A 138 20.54 1.00 -4.82
N PHE A 139 19.61 1.51 -4.03
CA PHE A 139 19.04 0.82 -2.87
C PHE A 139 18.39 -0.51 -3.25
N PHE A 140 17.60 -0.53 -4.32
CA PHE A 140 16.98 -1.74 -4.86
C PHE A 140 18.03 -2.80 -5.23
N THR A 141 19.11 -2.40 -5.93
CA THR A 141 20.18 -3.35 -6.28
C THR A 141 20.92 -3.89 -5.06
N GLU A 142 21.08 -3.10 -3.99
CA GLU A 142 21.68 -3.57 -2.74
C GLU A 142 20.75 -4.51 -1.98
N LEU A 143 19.43 -4.24 -1.95
CA LEU A 143 18.45 -5.17 -1.38
C LEU A 143 18.39 -6.49 -2.15
N TYR A 144 18.48 -6.44 -3.49
CA TYR A 144 18.55 -7.62 -4.34
C TYR A 144 19.77 -8.49 -4.03
N LYS A 145 20.96 -7.89 -3.89
CA LYS A 145 22.18 -8.62 -3.49
C LYS A 145 22.10 -9.24 -2.09
N LYS A 146 21.20 -8.75 -1.25
CA LYS A 146 20.96 -9.23 0.12
C LYS A 146 19.77 -10.18 0.21
N ASP A 147 19.28 -10.69 -0.92
CA ASP A 147 18.13 -11.59 -1.00
C ASP A 147 16.83 -11.03 -0.41
N LEU A 148 16.72 -9.70 -0.30
CA LEU A 148 15.51 -8.99 0.16
C LEU A 148 14.62 -8.55 -1.00
N VAL A 149 15.07 -8.71 -2.24
CA VAL A 149 14.28 -8.55 -3.46
C VAL A 149 14.31 -9.84 -4.25
N TYR A 150 13.15 -10.28 -4.76
CA TYR A 150 13.04 -11.49 -5.56
C TYR A 150 12.01 -11.32 -6.68
N LYS A 151 12.11 -12.17 -7.69
CA LYS A 151 11.15 -12.22 -8.80
C LYS A 151 10.29 -13.46 -8.67
N LYS A 152 8.98 -13.31 -8.72
CA LYS A 152 8.00 -14.40 -8.64
C LYS A 152 6.89 -14.15 -9.65
N THR A 153 6.42 -15.21 -10.31
CA THR A 153 5.14 -15.15 -11.03
C THR A 153 4.03 -15.18 -9.99
N SER A 154 3.27 -14.09 -9.92
CA SER A 154 2.14 -13.97 -9.01
C SER A 154 0.92 -13.57 -9.82
N ALA A 155 -0.25 -14.04 -9.40
CA ALA A 155 -1.48 -13.35 -9.73
C ALA A 155 -1.37 -11.93 -9.16
N VAL A 156 -1.52 -10.93 -10.02
CA VAL A 156 -1.50 -9.53 -9.64
C VAL A 156 -2.79 -8.85 -10.04
N ASN A 157 -3.13 -7.79 -9.30
CA ASN A 157 -4.22 -6.90 -9.63
C ASN A 157 -3.85 -6.12 -10.89
N TRP A 158 -4.61 -6.25 -11.96
CA TRP A 158 -4.39 -5.57 -13.22
C TRP A 158 -5.56 -4.64 -13.53
N CYS A 159 -5.27 -3.38 -13.82
CA CYS A 159 -6.28 -2.45 -14.30
C CYS A 159 -6.26 -2.46 -15.85
N PRO A 160 -7.31 -2.97 -16.51
CA PRO A 160 -7.34 -3.02 -17.98
C PRO A 160 -7.50 -1.63 -18.61
N ASN A 161 -8.00 -0.64 -17.88
CA ASN A 161 -8.03 0.74 -18.37
C ASN A 161 -6.64 1.38 -18.31
N ASP A 162 -5.93 1.21 -17.20
CA ASP A 162 -4.65 1.86 -16.96
C ASP A 162 -3.46 1.05 -17.52
N GLN A 163 -3.72 -0.18 -17.99
CA GLN A 163 -2.73 -1.13 -18.53
C GLN A 163 -1.53 -1.32 -17.60
N THR A 164 -1.82 -1.46 -16.30
CA THR A 164 -0.80 -1.52 -15.27
C THR A 164 -1.18 -2.46 -14.13
N VAL A 165 -0.15 -2.90 -13.40
CA VAL A 165 -0.31 -3.66 -12.17
C VAL A 165 -0.61 -2.70 -11.02
N LEU A 166 -1.55 -3.08 -10.15
CA LEU A 166 -1.90 -2.40 -8.93
C LEU A 166 -1.41 -3.21 -7.73
N ALA A 167 -0.95 -2.52 -6.68
CA ALA A 167 -0.75 -3.15 -5.37
C ALA A 167 -2.11 -3.47 -4.72
N ASN A 168 -2.14 -4.27 -3.66
CA ASN A 168 -3.40 -4.58 -2.96
C ASN A 168 -4.06 -3.32 -2.41
N GLU A 169 -3.26 -2.39 -1.91
CA GLU A 169 -3.65 -1.09 -1.35
C GLU A 169 -4.22 -0.13 -2.40
N GLN A 170 -4.04 -0.43 -3.69
CA GLN A 170 -4.52 0.37 -4.82
C GLN A 170 -5.83 -0.17 -5.43
N VAL A 171 -6.40 -1.23 -4.84
CA VAL A 171 -7.70 -1.78 -5.19
C VAL A 171 -8.70 -1.43 -4.09
N ILE A 172 -9.68 -0.59 -4.40
CA ILE A 172 -10.73 -0.16 -3.47
C ILE A 172 -12.04 -0.69 -4.01
N ASP A 173 -12.75 -1.50 -3.22
CA ASP A 173 -14.03 -2.13 -3.58
C ASP A 173 -13.96 -2.81 -4.98
N GLY A 174 -12.90 -3.61 -5.17
CA GLY A 174 -12.69 -4.40 -6.40
C GLY A 174 -12.35 -3.57 -7.65
N CYS A 175 -12.20 -2.26 -7.50
CA CYS A 175 -11.96 -1.30 -8.57
C CYS A 175 -10.62 -0.60 -8.40
N CYS A 176 -10.07 -0.10 -9.51
CA CYS A 176 -8.89 0.75 -9.47
C CYS A 176 -9.21 2.02 -8.69
N TRP A 177 -8.37 2.38 -7.70
CA TRP A 177 -8.51 3.57 -6.85
C TRP A 177 -8.61 4.93 -7.57
N ARG A 178 -8.48 4.97 -8.90
CA ARG A 178 -8.43 6.21 -9.70
C ARG A 178 -9.48 6.31 -10.78
N CYS A 179 -9.78 5.22 -11.46
CA CYS A 179 -10.61 5.21 -12.66
C CYS A 179 -11.87 4.35 -12.50
N ASP A 180 -12.11 3.80 -11.30
CA ASP A 180 -13.25 2.95 -10.94
C ASP A 180 -13.46 1.75 -11.88
N THR A 181 -12.43 1.41 -12.66
CA THR A 181 -12.46 0.26 -13.57
C THR A 181 -12.27 -1.01 -12.76
N LYS A 182 -13.11 -2.00 -13.03
CA LYS A 182 -13.01 -3.32 -12.39
C LYS A 182 -11.64 -3.94 -12.66
N VAL A 183 -10.91 -4.25 -11.60
CA VAL A 183 -9.59 -4.89 -11.65
C VAL A 183 -9.74 -6.35 -12.07
N GLU A 184 -8.79 -6.90 -12.83
CA GLU A 184 -8.71 -8.33 -13.17
C GLU A 184 -7.45 -8.97 -12.59
N ARG A 185 -7.45 -10.29 -12.39
CA ARG A 185 -6.24 -11.02 -12.01
C ARG A 185 -5.48 -11.42 -13.27
N LYS A 186 -4.17 -11.17 -13.28
CA LYS A 186 -3.28 -11.59 -14.36
C LYS A 186 -2.00 -12.17 -13.77
N GLU A 187 -1.51 -13.28 -14.33
CA GLU A 187 -0.24 -13.86 -13.92
C GLU A 187 0.91 -13.20 -14.68
N ILE A 188 1.77 -12.48 -13.96
CA ILE A 188 2.92 -11.79 -14.54
C ILE A 188 4.14 -11.97 -13.61
N PRO A 189 5.35 -12.20 -14.15
CA PRO A 189 6.58 -12.12 -13.37
C PRO A 189 6.80 -10.70 -12.83
N GLN A 190 6.78 -10.54 -11.51
CA GLN A 190 6.90 -9.25 -10.83
C GLN A 190 8.05 -9.26 -9.81
N TRP A 191 8.56 -8.07 -9.49
CA TRP A 191 9.54 -7.87 -8.44
C TRP A 191 8.84 -7.63 -7.10
N PHE A 192 9.33 -8.25 -6.05
CA PHE A 192 8.82 -8.12 -4.69
C PHE A 192 9.96 -7.77 -3.74
N ILE A 193 9.68 -6.90 -2.77
CA ILE A 193 10.53 -6.67 -1.59
C ILE A 193 10.00 -7.57 -0.48
N LYS A 194 10.88 -8.32 0.21
CA LYS A 194 10.53 -9.21 1.34
C LYS A 194 10.21 -8.40 2.61
N ILE A 195 9.16 -7.58 2.55
CA ILE A 195 8.67 -6.82 3.71
C ILE A 195 8.26 -7.75 4.87
N THR A 196 7.80 -8.97 4.55
CA THR A 196 7.45 -9.99 5.54
C THR A 196 8.62 -10.42 6.41
N ALA A 197 9.87 -10.29 5.94
CA ALA A 197 11.06 -10.52 6.77
C ALA A 197 11.21 -9.52 7.93
N TYR A 198 10.49 -8.39 7.86
CA TYR A 198 10.43 -7.34 8.88
C TYR A 198 9.05 -7.23 9.52
N ALA A 199 8.11 -8.15 9.27
CA ALA A 199 6.73 -8.04 9.76
C ALA A 199 6.65 -7.96 11.30
N ASP A 200 7.41 -8.80 12.01
CA ASP A 200 7.45 -8.77 13.47
C ASP A 200 8.05 -7.47 14.00
N GLU A 201 9.12 -6.96 13.37
CA GLU A 201 9.73 -5.67 13.76
C GLU A 201 8.74 -4.52 13.56
N LEU A 202 8.12 -4.44 12.38
CA LEU A 202 7.10 -3.45 12.04
C LEU A 202 5.92 -3.49 13.01
N LEU A 203 5.49 -4.67 13.44
CA LEU A 203 4.39 -4.83 14.38
C LEU A 203 4.76 -4.39 15.79
N ASN A 204 5.88 -4.90 16.30
CA ASN A 204 6.31 -4.67 17.68
C ASN A 204 6.70 -3.20 17.90
N ASP A 205 7.28 -2.55 16.89
CA ASP A 205 7.71 -1.16 17.03
C ASP A 205 6.55 -0.16 17.04
N LEU A 206 5.32 -0.56 16.68
CA LEU A 206 4.12 0.25 16.90
C LEU A 206 3.89 0.59 18.37
N ASP A 207 4.34 -0.26 19.29
CA ASP A 207 4.22 -0.05 20.73
C ASP A 207 5.17 1.02 21.25
N LYS A 208 6.21 1.38 20.48
CA LYS A 208 7.14 2.49 20.80
C LYS A 208 6.61 3.85 20.33
N LEU A 209 5.56 3.87 19.49
CA LEU A 209 5.02 5.08 18.87
C LEU A 209 3.91 5.71 19.72
N ASP A 210 4.29 6.20 20.91
CA ASP A 210 3.36 6.78 21.89
C ASP A 210 2.64 8.03 21.37
N HIS A 211 3.27 8.75 20.43
CA HIS A 211 2.72 9.96 19.82
C HIS A 211 1.94 9.70 18.52
N TRP A 212 1.75 8.43 18.12
CA TRP A 212 0.92 8.07 16.99
C TRP A 212 -0.53 7.81 17.42
N PRO A 213 -1.52 8.24 16.60
CA PRO A 213 -2.92 7.93 16.87
C PRO A 213 -3.17 6.41 16.91
N ASP A 214 -3.93 5.95 17.90
CA ASP A 214 -4.27 4.52 18.05
C ASP A 214 -5.04 3.97 16.86
N THR A 215 -5.81 4.80 16.15
CA THR A 215 -6.49 4.42 14.92
C THR A 215 -5.52 3.97 13.85
N VAL A 216 -4.41 4.70 13.65
CA VAL A 216 -3.37 4.34 12.67
C VAL A 216 -2.63 3.08 13.09
N LYS A 217 -2.23 2.99 14.37
CA LYS A 217 -1.56 1.79 14.89
C LYS A 217 -2.46 0.55 14.74
N THR A 218 -3.75 0.66 15.06
CA THR A 218 -4.70 -0.45 14.94
C THR A 218 -4.89 -0.89 13.49
N MET A 219 -5.01 0.06 12.56
CA MET A 219 -5.06 -0.26 11.12
C MET A 219 -3.81 -1.03 10.68
N GLN A 220 -2.61 -0.61 11.11
CA GLN A 220 -1.38 -1.33 10.78
C GLN A 220 -1.29 -2.71 11.45
N ARG A 221 -1.68 -2.88 12.71
CA ARG A 221 -1.70 -4.20 13.37
C ARG A 221 -2.62 -5.18 12.64
N ASN A 222 -3.83 -4.72 12.29
CA ASN A 222 -4.79 -5.53 11.54
C ASN A 222 -4.29 -5.86 10.13
N TRP A 223 -3.61 -4.91 9.48
CA TRP A 223 -3.01 -5.10 8.16
C TRP A 223 -1.85 -6.12 8.17
N ILE A 224 -0.97 -6.05 9.17
CA ILE A 224 0.13 -7.02 9.32
C ILE A 224 -0.44 -8.41 9.67
N GLY A 225 -1.48 -8.47 10.50
CA GLY A 225 -2.26 -9.69 10.72
C GLY A 225 -1.46 -10.84 11.34
N ARG A 226 -0.45 -10.55 12.20
CA ARG A 226 0.34 -11.59 12.88
C ARG A 226 -0.60 -12.51 13.65
N SER A 227 -0.44 -13.81 13.42
CA SER A 227 -1.17 -14.84 14.14
C SER A 227 -0.21 -15.94 14.57
N GLU A 228 -0.54 -16.57 15.69
CA GLU A 228 0.16 -17.76 16.19
C GLU A 228 -0.79 -18.94 16.05
N GLY A 229 -0.28 -20.05 15.53
CA GLY A 229 -1.10 -21.19 15.16
C GLY A 229 -0.26 -22.43 14.95
N VAL A 230 -0.93 -23.49 14.50
CA VAL A 230 -0.34 -24.80 14.30
C VAL A 230 -0.63 -25.25 12.88
N GLU A 231 0.39 -25.77 12.22
CA GLU A 231 0.22 -26.56 11.00
C GLU A 231 -0.13 -28.00 11.36
N ILE A 232 -1.19 -28.53 10.74
CA ILE A 232 -1.68 -29.87 11.01
C ILE A 232 -1.77 -30.63 9.70
N THR A 233 -1.12 -31.78 9.63
CA THR A 233 -1.10 -32.63 8.44
C THR A 233 -2.14 -33.74 8.55
N PHE A 234 -3.02 -33.79 7.56
CA PHE A 234 -4.04 -34.80 7.37
C PHE A 234 -3.61 -35.77 6.25
N ASN A 235 -3.86 -37.05 6.48
CA ASN A 235 -3.87 -38.03 5.39
C ASN A 235 -5.21 -37.95 4.67
N VAL A 236 -5.22 -38.26 3.37
CA VAL A 236 -6.44 -38.26 2.56
C VAL A 236 -6.60 -39.65 1.95
N ASN A 237 -7.77 -40.25 2.12
CA ASN A 237 -8.08 -41.56 1.56
C ASN A 237 -8.10 -41.47 0.02
N ASP A 238 -7.53 -42.48 -0.63
CA ASP A 238 -7.40 -42.55 -2.10
C ASP A 238 -6.63 -41.37 -2.74
N TYR A 239 -5.72 -40.75 -1.99
CA TYR A 239 -4.85 -39.67 -2.47
C TYR A 239 -3.40 -39.87 -1.99
N ASP A 240 -2.44 -39.72 -2.90
CA ASP A 240 -1.04 -40.09 -2.65
C ASP A 240 -0.29 -39.11 -1.72
N ASN A 241 -0.76 -37.86 -1.62
CA ASN A 241 -0.11 -36.82 -0.83
C ASN A 241 -0.88 -36.47 0.44
N THR A 242 -0.22 -35.80 1.36
CA THR A 242 -0.86 -35.26 2.56
C THR A 242 -1.48 -33.88 2.30
N LEU A 243 -2.49 -33.52 3.10
CA LEU A 243 -3.08 -32.19 3.13
C LEU A 243 -2.68 -31.49 4.44
N THR A 244 -1.88 -30.44 4.37
CA THR A 244 -1.51 -29.64 5.56
C THR A 244 -2.38 -28.40 5.62
N VAL A 245 -2.96 -28.10 6.78
CA VAL A 245 -3.75 -26.89 7.06
C VAL A 245 -3.07 -26.06 8.14
N TYR A 246 -3.39 -24.76 8.23
CA TYR A 246 -2.97 -23.90 9.33
C TYR A 246 -4.18 -23.40 10.13
N THR A 247 -4.09 -23.43 11.46
CA THR A 247 -5.14 -22.86 12.32
C THR A 247 -4.57 -22.09 13.50
N THR A 248 -5.17 -20.94 13.78
CA THR A 248 -4.93 -20.13 15.00
C THR A 248 -5.74 -20.63 16.19
N ARG A 249 -6.61 -21.63 15.97
CA ARG A 249 -7.51 -22.23 16.97
C ARG A 249 -7.30 -23.74 17.08
N PRO A 250 -6.09 -24.22 17.44
CA PRO A 250 -5.86 -25.65 17.67
C PRO A 250 -6.67 -26.20 18.85
N ASP A 251 -7.13 -25.33 19.77
CA ASP A 251 -8.02 -25.67 20.88
C ASP A 251 -9.38 -26.22 20.41
N THR A 252 -9.85 -25.82 19.22
CA THR A 252 -11.12 -26.31 18.65
C THR A 252 -10.94 -27.51 17.73
N PHE A 253 -9.75 -28.11 17.66
CA PHE A 253 -9.41 -29.10 16.65
C PHE A 253 -10.36 -30.32 16.64
N MET A 254 -10.77 -30.80 17.81
CA MET A 254 -11.71 -31.93 17.94
C MET A 254 -13.09 -31.67 17.34
N GLY A 255 -13.44 -30.41 17.09
CA GLY A 255 -14.69 -30.00 16.44
C GLY A 255 -14.58 -29.89 14.92
N CYS A 256 -13.46 -30.29 14.31
CA CYS A 256 -13.27 -30.23 12.87
C CYS A 256 -14.17 -31.25 12.16
N THR A 257 -15.22 -30.75 11.48
CA THR A 257 -16.21 -31.59 10.78
C THR A 257 -16.00 -31.67 9.27
N TYR A 258 -15.20 -30.78 8.68
CA TYR A 258 -14.82 -30.78 7.27
C TYR A 258 -13.54 -29.96 7.06
N LEU A 259 -12.86 -30.16 5.92
CA LEU A 259 -11.73 -29.34 5.46
C LEU A 259 -12.12 -28.58 4.20
N ALA A 260 -11.55 -27.38 4.02
CA ALA A 260 -11.81 -26.55 2.85
C ALA A 260 -10.50 -26.22 2.13
N VAL A 261 -10.41 -26.51 0.84
CA VAL A 261 -9.21 -26.23 0.03
C VAL A 261 -9.48 -25.15 -1.01
N ALA A 262 -8.43 -24.41 -1.39
CA ALA A 262 -8.50 -23.42 -2.47
C ALA A 262 -8.85 -24.09 -3.81
N ALA A 263 -9.56 -23.37 -4.69
CA ALA A 263 -9.88 -23.85 -6.04
C ALA A 263 -8.63 -24.21 -6.88
N GLY A 264 -7.50 -23.55 -6.62
CA GLY A 264 -6.22 -23.87 -7.25
C GLY A 264 -5.48 -25.08 -6.67
N HIS A 265 -5.95 -25.64 -5.53
CA HIS A 265 -5.22 -26.67 -4.79
C HIS A 265 -5.05 -27.95 -5.62
N PRO A 266 -3.89 -28.64 -5.59
CA PRO A 266 -3.69 -29.86 -6.38
C PRO A 266 -4.76 -30.93 -6.16
N LEU A 267 -5.26 -31.05 -4.92
CA LEU A 267 -6.38 -31.94 -4.59
C LEU A 267 -7.68 -31.52 -5.30
N ALA A 268 -8.02 -30.22 -5.31
CA ALA A 268 -9.20 -29.72 -6.00
C ALA A 268 -9.10 -29.91 -7.53
N GLN A 269 -7.93 -29.64 -8.11
CA GLN A 269 -7.66 -29.90 -9.52
C GLN A 269 -7.80 -31.38 -9.88
N LYS A 270 -7.29 -32.27 -9.00
CA LYS A 270 -7.42 -33.72 -9.20
C LYS A 270 -8.88 -34.18 -9.13
N ALA A 271 -9.64 -33.67 -8.17
CA ALA A 271 -11.06 -33.96 -8.01
C ALA A 271 -11.90 -33.46 -9.21
N ALA A 272 -11.49 -32.35 -9.84
CA ALA A 272 -12.21 -31.76 -10.97
C ALA A 272 -12.10 -32.56 -12.27
N GLU A 273 -11.12 -33.46 -12.42
CA GLU A 273 -10.93 -34.27 -13.63
C GLU A 273 -12.19 -35.06 -14.03
N ASN A 274 -12.97 -35.50 -13.04
CA ASN A 274 -14.16 -36.34 -13.23
C ASN A 274 -15.46 -35.69 -12.70
N ASN A 275 -15.41 -34.41 -12.30
CA ASN A 275 -16.55 -33.69 -11.75
C ASN A 275 -16.76 -32.35 -12.50
N PRO A 276 -17.73 -32.28 -13.43
CA PRO A 276 -17.95 -31.09 -14.25
C PRO A 276 -18.42 -29.87 -13.44
N GLU A 277 -19.13 -30.09 -12.33
CA GLU A 277 -19.56 -29.02 -11.43
C GLU A 277 -18.35 -28.39 -10.72
N LEU A 278 -17.44 -29.22 -10.21
CA LEU A 278 -16.22 -28.74 -9.57
C LEU A 278 -15.28 -28.05 -10.57
N ALA A 279 -15.15 -28.57 -11.78
CA ALA A 279 -14.36 -27.91 -12.84
C ALA A 279 -14.91 -26.50 -13.15
N ALA A 280 -16.23 -26.37 -13.30
CA ALA A 280 -16.88 -25.08 -13.52
C ALA A 280 -16.69 -24.13 -12.32
N PHE A 281 -16.77 -24.65 -11.09
CA PHE A 281 -16.54 -23.86 -9.87
C PHE A 281 -15.10 -23.36 -9.76
N ILE A 282 -14.12 -24.17 -10.14
CA ILE A 282 -12.71 -23.75 -10.16
C ILE A 282 -12.50 -22.62 -11.17
N ASP A 283 -13.09 -22.72 -12.35
CA ASP A 283 -13.02 -21.66 -13.37
C ASP A 283 -13.79 -20.39 -12.95
N GLU A 284 -14.91 -20.52 -12.22
CA GLU A 284 -15.59 -19.39 -11.58
C GLU A 284 -14.66 -18.71 -10.55
N CYS A 285 -14.02 -19.49 -9.67
CA CYS A 285 -13.12 -18.98 -8.63
C CYS A 285 -11.91 -18.25 -9.22
N ARG A 286 -11.34 -18.72 -10.35
CA ARG A 286 -10.27 -18.00 -11.07
C ARG A 286 -10.69 -16.61 -11.53
N ASN A 287 -11.97 -16.44 -11.83
CA ASN A 287 -12.56 -15.17 -12.24
C ASN A 287 -13.16 -14.38 -11.08
N THR A 288 -13.18 -14.93 -9.86
CA THR A 288 -13.75 -14.27 -8.69
C THR A 288 -12.75 -13.27 -8.13
N LYS A 289 -13.09 -12.00 -8.33
CA LYS A 289 -12.31 -10.83 -7.92
C LYS A 289 -12.60 -10.58 -6.45
N VAL A 290 -11.56 -10.50 -5.63
CA VAL A 290 -11.81 -10.03 -4.26
C VAL A 290 -10.60 -9.29 -3.72
N ALA A 291 -10.77 -7.98 -3.52
CA ALA A 291 -9.96 -7.28 -2.54
C ALA A 291 -10.23 -7.91 -1.16
N GLU A 292 -9.26 -7.94 -0.27
CA GLU A 292 -9.38 -8.62 1.03
C GLU A 292 -10.64 -8.20 1.83
N ALA A 293 -11.03 -6.93 1.72
CA ALA A 293 -12.25 -6.37 2.31
C ALA A 293 -13.55 -6.97 1.72
N GLU A 294 -13.60 -7.21 0.41
CA GLU A 294 -14.77 -7.81 -0.24
C GLU A 294 -14.89 -9.30 0.11
N MET A 295 -13.78 -9.94 0.47
CA MET A 295 -13.69 -11.38 0.73
C MET A 295 -14.35 -11.78 2.04
N ALA A 296 -14.39 -10.84 2.99
CA ALA A 296 -15.17 -11.00 4.21
C ALA A 296 -16.68 -10.95 3.95
N THR A 297 -17.12 -10.20 2.94
CA THR A 297 -18.54 -9.93 2.66
C THR A 297 -19.16 -10.80 1.56
N MET A 298 -18.34 -11.49 0.78
CA MET A 298 -18.81 -12.31 -0.34
C MET A 298 -19.64 -13.50 0.14
N GLU A 299 -20.58 -13.94 -0.70
CA GLU A 299 -21.30 -15.18 -0.47
C GLU A 299 -20.32 -16.36 -0.49
N LYS A 300 -20.32 -17.14 0.60
CA LYS A 300 -19.44 -18.31 0.73
C LYS A 300 -20.05 -19.45 -0.07
N LYS A 301 -19.37 -19.84 -1.15
CA LYS A 301 -19.73 -20.96 -2.02
C LYS A 301 -18.70 -22.06 -1.88
N GLY A 302 -19.14 -23.30 -2.06
CA GLY A 302 -18.24 -24.44 -2.13
C GLY A 302 -18.87 -25.65 -2.79
N VAL A 303 -18.02 -26.55 -3.28
CA VAL A 303 -18.41 -27.80 -3.96
C VAL A 303 -17.66 -28.96 -3.30
N ASP A 304 -18.37 -30.06 -3.03
CA ASP A 304 -17.78 -31.28 -2.47
C ASP A 304 -16.77 -31.87 -3.46
N THR A 305 -15.56 -32.18 -2.98
CA THR A 305 -14.51 -32.78 -3.81
C THR A 305 -14.63 -34.30 -3.93
N GLY A 306 -15.45 -34.91 -3.07
CA GLY A 306 -15.56 -36.36 -2.92
C GLY A 306 -14.46 -36.99 -2.06
N PHE A 307 -13.31 -36.32 -1.91
CA PHE A 307 -12.22 -36.80 -1.06
C PHE A 307 -12.57 -36.71 0.43
N LYS A 308 -12.05 -37.67 1.19
CA LYS A 308 -12.17 -37.73 2.65
C LYS A 308 -10.79 -37.69 3.29
N ALA A 309 -10.56 -36.71 4.15
CA ALA A 309 -9.37 -36.66 4.99
C ALA A 309 -9.60 -37.47 6.26
N VAL A 310 -8.52 -37.98 6.85
CA VAL A 310 -8.55 -38.73 8.11
C VAL A 310 -8.16 -37.80 9.24
N HIS A 311 -9.07 -37.59 10.19
CA HIS A 311 -8.80 -36.74 11.35
C HIS A 311 -7.69 -37.38 12.22
N PRO A 312 -6.54 -36.71 12.45
CA PRO A 312 -5.36 -37.31 13.08
C PRO A 312 -5.57 -37.87 14.49
N LEU A 313 -6.50 -37.29 15.27
CA LEU A 313 -6.76 -37.73 16.65
C LEU A 313 -7.92 -38.72 16.80
N THR A 314 -9.03 -38.54 16.07
CA THR A 314 -10.21 -39.42 16.15
C THR A 314 -10.13 -40.60 15.19
N GLY A 315 -9.40 -40.46 14.08
CA GLY A 315 -9.37 -41.41 12.97
C GLY A 315 -10.61 -41.39 12.08
N GLU A 316 -11.54 -40.47 12.31
CA GLU A 316 -12.78 -40.35 11.54
C GLU A 316 -12.54 -39.69 10.17
N GLU A 317 -13.38 -40.05 9.20
CA GLU A 317 -13.37 -39.43 7.87
C GLU A 317 -14.08 -38.08 7.90
N ILE A 318 -13.41 -37.05 7.40
CA ILE A 318 -13.96 -35.70 7.25
C ILE A 318 -13.98 -35.28 5.77
N PRO A 319 -15.11 -34.77 5.25
CA PRO A 319 -15.24 -34.36 3.86
C PRO A 319 -14.35 -33.16 3.52
N VAL A 320 -13.76 -33.20 2.32
CA VAL A 320 -12.99 -32.08 1.76
C VAL A 320 -13.84 -31.31 0.75
N TRP A 321 -13.94 -30.00 0.93
CA TRP A 321 -14.70 -29.09 0.06
C TRP A 321 -13.77 -28.13 -0.65
N ALA A 322 -14.01 -27.84 -1.93
CA ALA A 322 -13.41 -26.69 -2.57
C ALA A 322 -14.22 -25.45 -2.20
N ALA A 323 -13.58 -24.41 -1.66
CA ALA A 323 -14.27 -23.22 -1.17
C ALA A 323 -13.70 -21.92 -1.78
N ASN A 324 -14.58 -20.97 -2.06
CA ASN A 324 -14.20 -19.71 -2.73
C ASN A 324 -13.47 -18.70 -1.82
N PHE A 325 -13.47 -18.94 -0.50
CA PHE A 325 -12.83 -18.06 0.49
C PHE A 325 -11.45 -18.57 0.95
N VAL A 326 -11.00 -19.74 0.47
CA VAL A 326 -9.65 -20.26 0.76
C VAL A 326 -8.72 -19.86 -0.39
N LEU A 327 -7.66 -19.12 -0.07
CA LEU A 327 -6.72 -18.61 -1.05
C LEU A 327 -5.45 -19.47 -1.08
N MET A 328 -4.99 -19.81 -2.29
CA MET A 328 -3.77 -20.60 -2.47
C MET A 328 -2.53 -19.91 -1.91
N GLU A 329 -2.47 -18.58 -2.00
CA GLU A 329 -1.30 -17.82 -1.55
C GLU A 329 -1.28 -17.54 -0.04
N TYR A 330 -2.32 -17.93 0.70
CA TYR A 330 -2.44 -17.73 2.14
C TYR A 330 -2.30 -19.06 2.90
N GLY A 331 -1.31 -19.16 3.78
CA GLY A 331 -0.96 -20.42 4.45
C GLY A 331 -0.53 -21.49 3.45
N THR A 332 -1.13 -22.67 3.54
CA THR A 332 -0.87 -23.83 2.66
C THR A 332 -1.91 -23.98 1.54
N GLY A 333 -2.92 -23.12 1.49
CA GLY A 333 -4.04 -23.22 0.55
C GLY A 333 -5.13 -24.23 0.96
N ALA A 334 -5.16 -24.62 2.25
CA ALA A 334 -6.09 -25.57 2.86
C ALA A 334 -6.42 -25.23 4.32
#